data_AF-A0A254N8X6-F1
#
_entry.id   AF-A0A254N8X6-F1
#
_cell.length_a   1.000
_cell.length_b   1.000
_cell.length_c   1.000
_cell.angle_alpha   90.00
_cell.angle_beta   90.00
_cell.angle_gamma   90.00
#
_symmetry.space_group_name_H-M   'P 1'
#
loop_
_entity.id
_entity.type
_entity.pdbx_description
1 polymer ?
#
loop_
_entity_poly.entity_id
_entity_poly.type
_entity_poly.pdbx_seq_one_letter_code
_entity_poly.pdbx_strand_id
1 'polypeptide(L)'
;MLTADTASTRASHGPRTEDAAHDIDRAAIDARVIALFDNASLRSHVRKLDKVELASVWRLTLQVLSRKTASVAEPLSPIEVHKRLLEGLAGETLLVSSAMFLSNLADAEKFFGLSFKTIKSRLGGSLDTAASERAMRAARATMTAAEVLGSYDAARAYMHTRNFALGGATPAELVKTSDGERIVLNELHAQSEGGPL
;
A
#
# COMPACT_ATOMS: atom_id res chain seq x y z
N MET A 1 4.07 -61.68 33.55
CA MET A 1 5.28 -60.83 33.63
C MET A 1 5.76 -60.58 32.21
N LEU A 2 5.97 -59.30 31.85
CA LEU A 2 6.54 -58.74 30.60
C LEU A 2 5.66 -58.84 29.32
N THR A 3 5.03 -57.75 28.84
CA THR A 3 5.53 -56.67 27.92
C THR A 3 5.99 -57.23 26.56
N ALA A 4 5.59 -56.75 25.38
CA ALA A 4 5.20 -55.39 24.98
C ALA A 4 4.27 -55.37 23.76
N ASP A 5 3.41 -54.37 23.77
CA ASP A 5 2.57 -53.83 22.70
C ASP A 5 3.40 -52.81 21.91
N THR A 6 3.35 -52.86 20.58
CA THR A 6 3.91 -51.82 19.69
C THR A 6 2.90 -51.51 18.58
N ALA A 7 1.81 -50.86 18.96
CA ALA A 7 0.94 -50.15 18.03
C ALA A 7 1.65 -48.90 17.47
N SER A 8 1.82 -48.90 16.14
CA SER A 8 2.35 -47.81 15.34
C SER A 8 1.28 -46.72 15.19
N THR A 9 1.39 -45.63 15.97
CA THR A 9 0.56 -44.43 15.80
C THR A 9 1.20 -43.52 14.75
N ARG A 10 0.74 -43.63 13.50
CA ARG A 10 0.91 -42.57 12.49
C ARG A 10 0.01 -41.40 12.88
N ALA A 11 0.59 -40.38 13.50
CA ALA A 11 -0.08 -39.09 13.66
C ALA A 11 -0.16 -38.41 12.28
N SER A 12 -1.38 -38.40 11.73
CA SER A 12 -1.75 -37.56 10.59
C SER A 12 -1.70 -36.10 11.02
N HIS A 13 -0.65 -35.38 10.63
CA HIS A 13 -0.61 -33.93 10.72
C HIS A 13 -1.48 -33.36 9.59
N GLY A 14 -2.75 -33.12 9.88
CA GLY A 14 -3.59 -32.26 9.05
C GLY A 14 -3.06 -30.82 9.10
N PRO A 15 -3.22 -30.02 8.03
CA PRO A 15 -2.85 -28.62 8.08
C PRO A 15 -3.69 -27.91 9.13
N ARG A 16 -3.03 -27.29 10.12
CA ARG A 16 -3.67 -26.38 11.08
C ARG A 16 -4.24 -25.20 10.31
N THR A 17 -5.53 -25.26 10.04
CA THR A 17 -6.36 -24.13 9.61
C THR A 17 -6.89 -23.41 10.86
N GLU A 18 -6.01 -22.82 11.65
CA GLU A 18 -6.37 -22.00 12.81
C GLU A 18 -5.32 -20.91 13.01
N ASP A 19 -5.39 -19.87 12.17
CA ASP A 19 -4.86 -18.53 12.47
C ASP A 19 -5.69 -17.53 11.64
N ALA A 20 -6.95 -17.38 12.04
CA ALA A 20 -7.86 -16.34 11.54
C ALA A 20 -8.00 -15.26 12.62
N ALA A 21 -6.87 -14.75 13.12
CA ALA A 21 -6.81 -13.42 13.72
C ALA A 21 -6.93 -12.38 12.58
N HIS A 22 -7.21 -11.11 12.88
CA HIS A 22 -7.32 -10.04 11.87
C HIS A 22 -5.99 -9.79 11.14
N ASP A 23 -5.58 -10.72 10.27
CA ASP A 23 -4.47 -10.52 9.37
C ASP A 23 -4.91 -9.49 8.33
N ILE A 24 -4.15 -8.42 8.21
CA ILE A 24 -4.43 -7.37 7.24
C ILE A 24 -4.43 -8.03 5.86
N ASP A 25 -5.61 -8.14 5.25
CA ASP A 25 -5.76 -8.84 3.97
C ASP A 25 -5.05 -8.03 2.87
N ARG A 26 -3.80 -8.42 2.59
CA ARG A 26 -2.97 -7.82 1.56
C ARG A 26 -3.64 -7.85 0.19
N ALA A 27 -4.37 -8.91 -0.14
CA ALA A 27 -5.05 -9.03 -1.42
C ALA A 27 -6.21 -8.03 -1.54
N ALA A 28 -6.94 -7.81 -0.45
CA ALA A 28 -7.97 -6.76 -0.38
C ALA A 28 -7.37 -5.34 -0.42
N ILE A 29 -6.25 -5.09 0.28
CA ILE A 29 -5.54 -3.80 0.19
C ILE A 29 -5.07 -3.55 -1.24
N ASP A 30 -4.45 -4.54 -1.89
CA ASP A 30 -3.98 -4.43 -3.26
C ASP A 30 -5.13 -4.15 -4.24
N ALA A 31 -6.25 -4.85 -4.09
CA ALA A 31 -7.46 -4.60 -4.87
C ALA A 31 -7.96 -3.16 -4.71
N ARG A 32 -7.99 -2.63 -3.49
CA ARG A 32 -8.40 -1.24 -3.21
C ARG A 32 -7.41 -0.22 -3.79
N VAL A 33 -6.11 -0.45 -3.70
CA VAL A 33 -5.08 0.42 -4.29
C VAL A 33 -5.23 0.46 -5.82
N ILE A 34 -5.35 -0.69 -6.47
CA ILE A 34 -5.53 -0.77 -7.92
C ILE A 34 -6.84 -0.11 -8.34
N ALA A 35 -7.95 -0.36 -7.64
CA ALA A 35 -9.23 0.28 -7.92
C ALA A 35 -9.16 1.81 -7.79
N LEU A 36 -8.42 2.33 -6.79
CA LEU A 36 -8.16 3.76 -6.64
C LEU A 36 -7.40 4.31 -7.86
N PHE A 37 -6.33 3.62 -8.28
CA PHE A 37 -5.50 4.02 -9.40
C PHE A 37 -6.22 3.96 -10.75
N ASP A 38 -7.11 2.98 -10.92
CA ASP A 38 -7.87 2.81 -12.16
C ASP A 38 -9.11 3.71 -12.24
N ASN A 39 -9.47 4.40 -11.15
CA ASN A 39 -10.61 5.31 -11.09
C ASN A 39 -10.51 6.43 -12.15
N ALA A 40 -11.28 6.29 -13.23
CA ALA A 40 -11.22 7.18 -14.38
C ALA A 40 -11.61 8.63 -14.04
N SER A 41 -12.56 8.82 -13.10
CA SER A 41 -12.98 10.15 -12.66
C SER A 41 -11.86 10.85 -11.90
N LEU A 42 -11.20 10.16 -10.96
CA LEU A 42 -10.04 10.66 -10.23
C LEU A 42 -8.93 11.06 -11.19
N ARG A 43 -8.54 10.16 -12.09
CA ARG A 43 -7.49 10.43 -13.09
C ARG A 43 -7.85 11.63 -13.96
N SER A 44 -9.09 11.70 -14.42
CA SER A 44 -9.56 12.84 -15.21
C SER A 44 -9.50 14.16 -14.42
N HIS A 45 -9.85 14.17 -13.14
CA HIS A 45 -9.78 15.38 -12.31
C HIS A 45 -8.34 15.79 -12.05
N VAL A 46 -7.45 14.85 -11.71
CA VAL A 46 -6.02 15.11 -11.49
C VAL A 46 -5.38 15.74 -12.72
N ARG A 47 -5.68 15.21 -13.91
CA ARG A 47 -5.15 15.73 -15.18
C ARG A 47 -5.67 17.12 -15.54
N LYS A 48 -6.86 17.49 -15.07
CA LYS A 48 -7.51 18.78 -15.35
C LYS A 48 -7.20 19.85 -14.30
N LEU A 49 -6.33 19.59 -13.32
CA LEU A 49 -5.92 20.59 -12.34
C LEU A 49 -5.13 21.71 -13.02
N ASP A 50 -5.66 22.93 -12.97
CA ASP A 50 -4.97 24.14 -13.49
C ASP A 50 -3.61 24.34 -12.81
N LYS A 51 -3.55 24.09 -11.50
CA LYS A 51 -2.34 24.06 -10.70
C LYS A 51 -2.24 22.72 -9.97
N VAL A 52 -1.19 21.97 -10.30
CA VAL A 52 -0.91 20.68 -9.63
C VAL A 52 -0.32 20.98 -8.24
N GLU A 53 -1.08 20.65 -7.21
CA GLU A 53 -0.70 20.75 -5.79
C GLU A 53 -1.12 19.45 -5.10
N LEU A 54 -0.24 18.85 -4.29
CA LEU A 54 -0.54 17.56 -3.65
C LEU A 54 -1.74 17.66 -2.70
N ALA A 55 -1.97 18.81 -2.07
CA ALA A 55 -3.15 19.01 -1.23
C ALA A 55 -4.47 18.92 -2.02
N SER A 56 -4.49 19.41 -3.27
CA SER A 56 -5.66 19.31 -4.15
C SER A 56 -5.87 17.86 -4.62
N VAL A 57 -4.77 17.17 -4.99
CA VAL A 57 -4.82 15.75 -5.37
C VAL A 57 -5.30 14.91 -4.18
N TRP A 58 -4.77 15.16 -2.98
CA TRP A 58 -5.17 14.45 -1.76
C TRP A 58 -6.66 14.59 -1.47
N ARG A 59 -7.23 15.79 -1.63
CA ARG A 59 -8.66 16.02 -1.45
C ARG A 59 -9.50 15.17 -2.42
N LEU A 60 -9.09 15.07 -3.68
CA LEU A 60 -9.76 14.23 -4.68
C LEU A 60 -9.60 12.74 -4.34
N THR A 61 -8.40 12.32 -3.94
CA THR A 61 -8.11 10.95 -3.49
C THR A 61 -8.98 10.56 -2.29
N LEU A 62 -9.04 11.40 -1.25
CA LEU A 62 -9.90 11.20 -0.09
C LEU A 62 -11.37 11.12 -0.47
N GLN A 63 -11.86 11.95 -1.38
CA GLN A 63 -13.25 11.88 -1.83
C GLN A 63 -13.58 10.53 -2.47
N VAL A 64 -12.63 9.87 -3.13
CA VAL A 64 -12.82 8.51 -3.66
C VAL A 64 -12.74 7.49 -2.53
N LEU A 65 -11.73 7.59 -1.67
CA LEU A 65 -11.51 6.67 -0.55
C LEU A 65 -12.61 6.68 0.52
N SER A 66 -13.26 7.83 0.74
CA SER A 66 -14.33 8.01 1.74
C SER A 66 -15.71 7.62 1.23
N ARG A 67 -15.89 7.40 -0.08
CA ARG A 67 -17.16 6.88 -0.59
C ARG A 67 -17.31 5.44 -0.10
N LYS A 68 -18.36 5.18 0.69
CA LYS A 68 -18.80 3.85 1.20
C LYS A 68 -18.96 2.75 0.13
N THR A 69 -18.66 3.05 -1.14
CA THR A 69 -18.78 2.22 -2.34
C THR A 69 -17.43 1.98 -3.04
N ALA A 70 -16.29 2.21 -2.39
CA ALA A 70 -15.13 1.37 -2.66
C ALA A 70 -15.39 0.02 -1.98
N SER A 71 -16.51 -0.64 -2.32
CA SER A 71 -16.54 -1.89 -3.08
C SER A 71 -15.65 -2.90 -2.40
N VAL A 72 -16.28 -4.00 -1.99
CA VAL A 72 -15.61 -5.28 -1.81
C VAL A 72 -14.97 -5.63 -3.16
N ALA A 73 -13.90 -4.94 -3.52
CA ALA A 73 -13.10 -5.26 -4.68
C ALA A 73 -12.63 -6.67 -4.40
N GLU A 74 -12.95 -7.59 -5.31
CA GLU A 74 -12.54 -8.98 -5.15
C GLU A 74 -11.03 -8.98 -4.89
N PRO A 75 -10.56 -9.65 -3.82
CA PRO A 75 -9.15 -9.67 -3.47
C PRO A 75 -8.32 -10.06 -4.70
N LEU A 76 -7.33 -9.23 -5.04
CA LEU A 76 -6.49 -9.50 -6.20
C LEU A 76 -5.40 -10.49 -5.82
N SER A 77 -5.18 -11.49 -6.67
CA SER A 77 -4.07 -12.40 -6.48
C SER A 77 -2.72 -11.70 -6.75
N PRO A 78 -1.62 -12.15 -6.12
CA PRO A 78 -0.30 -11.56 -6.34
C PRO A 78 0.14 -11.57 -7.82
N ILE A 79 -0.29 -12.57 -8.59
CA ILE A 79 0.03 -12.68 -10.02
C ILE A 79 -0.71 -11.64 -10.86
N GLU A 80 -1.93 -11.26 -10.49
CA GLU A 80 -2.68 -10.19 -11.16
C GLU A 80 -2.06 -8.83 -10.88
N VAL A 81 -1.68 -8.57 -9.63
CA VAL A 81 -0.94 -7.35 -9.26
C VAL A 81 0.36 -7.27 -10.05
N HIS A 82 1.13 -8.36 -10.11
CA HIS A 82 2.36 -8.42 -10.91
C HIS A 82 2.13 -8.08 -12.39
N LYS A 83 1.12 -8.71 -13.03
CA LYS A 83 0.77 -8.41 -14.43
C LYS A 83 0.40 -6.94 -14.62
N ARG A 84 -0.41 -6.38 -13.73
CA ARG A 84 -0.82 -4.97 -13.78
C ARG A 84 0.38 -4.02 -13.68
N LEU A 85 1.39 -4.35 -12.87
CA LEU A 85 2.63 -3.57 -12.74
C LEU A 85 3.52 -3.68 -13.98
N LEU A 86 3.54 -4.84 -14.64
CA LEU A 86 4.25 -5.02 -15.92
C LEU A 86 3.58 -4.26 -17.07
N GLU A 87 2.26 -4.22 -17.12
CA GLU A 87 1.48 -3.41 -18.08
C GLU A 87 1.69 -1.90 -17.88
N GLY A 88 2.05 -1.51 -16.66
CA GLY A 88 2.22 -0.13 -16.25
C GLY A 88 0.93 0.48 -15.71
N LEU A 89 1.08 1.22 -14.62
CA LEU A 89 0.00 2.00 -14.04
C LEU A 89 -0.18 3.33 -14.77
N ALA A 90 -1.37 3.93 -14.67
CA ALA A 90 -1.62 5.23 -15.28
C ALA A 90 -0.67 6.31 -14.72
N GLY A 91 -0.25 7.27 -15.54
CA GLY A 91 0.71 8.30 -15.11
C GLY A 91 0.26 9.15 -13.93
N GLU A 92 -1.06 9.35 -13.76
CA GLU A 92 -1.65 10.04 -12.62
C GLU A 92 -1.33 9.37 -11.28
N THR A 93 -1.02 8.06 -11.28
CA THR A 93 -0.70 7.32 -10.06
C THR A 93 0.54 7.86 -9.34
N LEU A 94 1.46 8.55 -10.04
CA LEU A 94 2.56 9.28 -9.38
C LEU A 94 2.02 10.32 -8.40
N LEU A 95 1.07 11.14 -8.85
CA LEU A 95 0.50 12.21 -8.03
C LEU A 95 -0.46 11.65 -6.98
N VAL A 96 -1.28 10.68 -7.35
CA VAL A 96 -2.24 10.05 -6.43
C VAL A 96 -1.49 9.38 -5.28
N SER A 97 -0.51 8.51 -5.56
CA SER A 97 0.30 7.86 -4.52
C SER A 97 1.13 8.86 -3.71
N SER A 98 1.74 9.87 -4.34
CA SER A 98 2.45 10.93 -3.60
C SER A 98 1.54 11.63 -2.60
N ALA A 99 0.35 12.04 -3.03
CA ALA A 99 -0.57 12.81 -2.20
C ALA A 99 -1.09 12.02 -0.99
N MET A 100 -1.07 10.68 -1.07
CA MET A 100 -1.49 9.81 0.03
C MET A 100 -0.61 9.94 1.26
N PHE A 101 0.66 10.33 1.13
CA PHE A 101 1.55 10.46 2.29
C PHE A 101 2.35 11.76 2.29
N LEU A 102 2.77 12.30 1.14
CA LEU A 102 3.57 13.52 1.06
C LEU A 102 2.73 14.80 1.12
N SER A 103 3.40 15.91 1.43
CA SER A 103 2.77 17.24 1.59
C SER A 103 3.07 18.20 0.45
N ASN A 104 4.16 18.00 -0.29
CA ASN A 104 4.59 18.90 -1.36
C ASN A 104 5.21 18.13 -2.54
N LEU A 105 5.29 18.81 -3.69
CA LEU A 105 5.82 18.22 -4.92
C LEU A 105 7.33 17.97 -4.90
N ALA A 106 8.12 18.76 -4.17
CA ALA A 106 9.57 18.57 -4.10
C ALA A 106 9.93 17.23 -3.45
N ASP A 107 9.18 16.79 -2.45
CA ASP A 107 9.38 15.47 -1.85
C ASP A 107 8.88 14.34 -2.77
N ALA A 108 7.86 14.59 -3.59
CA ALA A 108 7.44 13.65 -4.62
C ALA A 108 8.52 13.47 -5.70
N GLU A 109 9.15 14.56 -6.14
CA GLU A 109 10.29 14.52 -7.07
C GLU A 109 11.42 13.66 -6.51
N LYS A 110 11.80 13.87 -5.24
CA LYS A 110 12.83 13.07 -4.56
C LYS A 110 12.42 11.61 -4.43
N PHE A 111 11.17 11.33 -4.07
CA PHE A 111 10.68 9.97 -3.88
C PHE A 111 10.71 9.18 -5.19
N PHE A 112 10.29 9.79 -6.30
CA PHE A 112 10.30 9.14 -7.61
C PHE A 112 11.63 9.28 -8.36
N GLY A 113 12.52 10.18 -7.95
CA GLY A 113 13.73 10.52 -8.71
C GLY A 113 13.39 11.14 -10.07
N LEU A 114 12.28 11.86 -10.15
CA LEU A 114 11.75 12.45 -11.37
C LEU A 114 11.54 13.95 -11.15
N SER A 115 11.88 14.76 -12.15
CA SER A 115 11.49 16.19 -12.11
C SER A 115 9.98 16.35 -12.25
N PHE A 116 9.43 17.45 -11.77
CA PHE A 116 8.03 17.81 -11.89
C PHE A 116 7.60 17.91 -13.35
N LYS A 117 8.51 18.36 -14.22
CA LYS A 117 8.29 18.34 -15.68
C LYS A 117 8.05 16.91 -16.18
N THR A 118 8.86 15.95 -15.72
CA THR A 118 8.71 14.53 -16.07
C THR A 118 7.45 13.91 -15.48
N ILE A 119 7.08 14.27 -14.24
CA ILE A 119 5.82 13.84 -13.63
C ILE A 119 4.64 14.35 -14.46
N LYS A 120 4.64 15.63 -14.83
CA LYS A 120 3.59 16.23 -15.68
C LYS A 120 3.51 15.59 -17.06
N SER A 121 4.65 15.31 -17.71
CA SER A 121 4.65 14.70 -19.04
C SER A 121 4.14 13.27 -19.06
N ARG A 122 4.11 12.58 -17.91
CA ARG A 122 3.55 11.23 -17.77
C ARG A 122 2.02 11.23 -17.59
N LEU A 123 1.39 12.35 -17.23
CA LEU A 123 -0.06 12.43 -17.07
C LEU A 123 -0.78 12.12 -18.39
N GLY A 124 -1.82 11.28 -18.33
CA GLY A 124 -2.49 10.74 -19.52
C GLY A 124 -1.75 9.59 -20.23
N GLY A 125 -0.55 9.22 -19.79
CA GLY A 125 0.23 8.08 -20.29
C GLY A 125 0.26 6.90 -19.31
N SER A 126 1.23 5.99 -19.52
CA SER A 126 1.53 4.87 -18.63
C SER A 126 2.90 5.04 -17.98
N LEU A 127 3.05 4.52 -16.78
CA LEU A 127 4.31 4.43 -16.06
C LEU A 127 5.09 3.19 -16.49
N ASP A 128 6.41 3.30 -16.44
CA ASP A 128 7.28 2.12 -16.46
C ASP A 128 7.05 1.24 -15.21
N THR A 129 7.50 -0.02 -15.28
CA THR A 129 7.34 -0.99 -14.19
C THR A 129 7.94 -0.48 -12.87
N ALA A 130 9.12 0.14 -12.90
CA ALA A 130 9.81 0.60 -11.69
C ALA A 130 9.03 1.72 -10.98
N ALA A 131 8.49 2.69 -11.72
CA ALA A 131 7.66 3.75 -11.18
C ALA A 131 6.30 3.23 -10.71
N SER A 132 5.72 2.26 -11.43
CA SER A 132 4.48 1.57 -11.04
C SER A 132 4.65 0.84 -9.71
N GLU A 133 5.72 0.06 -9.57
CA GLU A 133 6.07 -0.63 -8.32
C GLU A 133 6.24 0.36 -7.18
N ARG A 134 7.00 1.45 -7.39
CA ARG A 134 7.24 2.44 -6.33
C ARG A 134 5.95 3.13 -5.88
N ALA A 135 5.06 3.47 -6.81
CA ALA A 135 3.75 4.04 -6.50
C ALA A 135 2.87 3.04 -5.72
N MET A 136 2.87 1.76 -6.12
CA MET A 136 2.15 0.69 -5.45
C MET A 136 2.62 0.49 -4.01
N ARG A 137 3.94 0.46 -3.78
CA ARG A 137 4.51 0.28 -2.42
C ARG A 137 4.10 1.39 -1.46
N ALA A 138 4.20 2.65 -1.91
CA ALA A 138 3.79 3.79 -1.10
C ALA A 138 2.29 3.77 -0.77
N ALA A 139 1.45 3.48 -1.77
CA ALA A 139 0.01 3.42 -1.57
C ALA A 139 -0.40 2.24 -0.68
N ARG A 140 0.17 1.05 -0.87
CA ARG A 140 -0.08 -0.12 -0.03
C ARG A 140 0.25 0.15 1.43
N ALA A 141 1.45 0.65 1.72
CA ALA A 141 1.86 0.96 3.09
C ALA A 141 0.91 1.99 3.73
N THR A 142 0.53 3.03 2.99
CA THR A 142 -0.38 4.07 3.50
C THR A 142 -1.80 3.54 3.73
N MET A 143 -2.34 2.71 2.82
CA MET A 143 -3.66 2.12 2.99
C MET A 143 -3.69 1.11 4.14
N THR A 144 -2.61 0.34 4.29
CA THR A 144 -2.45 -0.58 5.42
C THR A 144 -2.41 0.19 6.74
N ALA A 145 -1.62 1.27 6.81
CA ALA A 145 -1.59 2.13 7.99
C ALA A 145 -2.96 2.76 8.29
N ALA A 146 -3.75 3.10 7.27
CA ALA A 146 -5.10 3.63 7.47
C ALA A 146 -6.06 2.61 8.06
N GLU A 147 -5.92 1.34 7.67
CA GLU A 147 -6.70 0.24 8.23
C GLU A 147 -6.35 0.00 9.70
N VAL A 148 -5.04 -0.07 10.02
CA VAL A 148 -4.55 -0.32 11.39
C VAL A 148 -4.85 0.85 12.34
N LEU A 149 -4.62 2.07 11.87
CA LEU A 149 -4.74 3.28 12.70
C LEU A 149 -6.14 3.93 12.64
N GLY A 150 -7.05 3.34 11.87
CA GLY A 150 -8.46 3.72 11.80
C GLY A 150 -8.77 5.01 11.02
N SER A 151 -7.78 5.68 10.43
CA SER A 151 -8.04 6.82 9.54
C SER A 151 -6.89 7.11 8.57
N TYR A 152 -7.23 7.69 7.42
CA TYR A 152 -6.26 8.14 6.44
C TYR A 152 -5.36 9.29 6.94
N ASP A 153 -5.86 10.14 7.84
CA ASP A 153 -5.05 11.21 8.44
C ASP A 153 -4.04 10.64 9.44
N ALA A 154 -4.43 9.65 10.26
CA ALA A 154 -3.51 8.93 11.13
C ALA A 154 -2.44 8.18 10.32
N ALA A 155 -2.83 7.56 9.20
CA ALA A 155 -1.88 6.94 8.28
C ALA A 155 -0.85 7.94 7.74
N ARG A 156 -1.30 9.12 7.31
CA ARG A 156 -0.40 10.19 6.83
C ARG A 156 0.57 10.65 7.91
N ALA A 157 0.08 10.85 9.13
CA ALA A 157 0.94 11.19 10.26
C ALA A 157 1.96 10.07 10.55
N TYR A 158 1.52 8.82 10.56
CA TYR A 158 2.38 7.65 10.75
C TYR A 158 3.50 7.59 9.72
N MET A 159 3.20 7.83 8.43
CA MET A 159 4.18 7.78 7.35
C MET A 159 5.37 8.74 7.56
N HIS A 160 5.20 9.80 8.35
CA HIS A 160 6.25 10.80 8.67
C HIS A 160 6.73 10.75 10.12
N THR A 161 6.18 9.85 10.93
CA THR A 161 6.58 9.72 12.33
C THR A 161 7.76 8.78 12.43
N ARG A 162 8.83 9.20 13.12
CA ARG A 162 9.95 8.29 13.42
C ARG A 162 9.46 7.18 14.33
N ASN A 163 9.71 5.93 13.95
CA ASN A 163 9.29 4.77 14.71
C ASN A 163 10.52 4.03 15.24
N PHE A 164 10.55 3.78 16.56
CA PHE A 164 11.63 3.05 17.23
C PHE A 164 11.77 1.61 16.71
N ALA A 165 10.65 0.91 16.48
CA ALA A 165 10.63 -0.44 15.91
C ALA A 165 11.16 -0.48 14.46
N LEU A 166 11.10 0.66 13.75
CA LEU A 166 11.70 0.84 12.42
C LEU A 166 13.16 1.33 12.47
N GLY A 167 13.83 1.19 13.62
CA GLY A 167 15.21 1.65 13.83
C GLY A 167 15.35 3.18 13.85
N GLY A 168 14.28 3.90 14.20
CA GLY A 168 14.24 5.36 14.24
C GLY A 168 13.99 6.03 12.89
N ALA A 169 13.80 5.26 11.81
CA ALA A 169 13.39 5.76 10.51
C ALA A 169 11.88 6.08 10.46
N THR A 170 11.48 6.88 9.48
CA THR A 170 10.07 7.05 9.12
C THR A 170 9.64 6.01 8.09
N PRO A 171 8.36 5.59 8.06
CA PRO A 171 7.87 4.70 7.02
C PRO A 171 8.08 5.26 5.61
N ALA A 172 7.91 6.58 5.40
CA ALA A 172 8.15 7.23 4.11
C ALA A 172 9.60 7.12 3.61
N GLU A 173 10.59 7.03 4.51
CA GLU A 173 11.98 6.77 4.14
C GLU A 173 12.19 5.31 3.70
N LEU A 174 11.54 4.36 4.37
CA LEU A 174 11.71 2.93 4.12
C LEU A 174 10.99 2.45 2.87
N VAL A 175 9.78 2.93 2.57
CA VAL A 175 9.00 2.50 1.39
C VAL A 175 9.61 2.91 0.05
N LYS A 176 10.84 3.47 0.04
CA LYS A 176 11.65 3.66 -1.17
C LYS A 176 12.16 2.35 -1.76
N THR A 177 12.33 1.30 -0.95
CA THR A 177 12.73 -0.05 -1.38
C THR A 177 11.68 -1.11 -1.02
N SER A 178 11.68 -2.24 -1.73
CA SER A 178 10.79 -3.38 -1.44
C SER A 178 11.04 -3.97 -0.05
N ASP A 179 12.31 -4.07 0.36
CA ASP A 179 12.66 -4.50 1.71
C ASP A 179 12.16 -3.54 2.77
N GLY A 180 12.31 -2.24 2.58
CA GLY A 180 11.80 -1.25 3.53
C GLY A 180 10.28 -1.23 3.62
N GLU A 181 9.57 -1.42 2.51
CA GLU A 181 8.11 -1.64 2.53
C GLU A 181 7.75 -2.87 3.38
N ARG A 182 8.42 -4.00 3.18
CA ARG A 182 8.17 -5.22 3.97
C ARG A 182 8.37 -4.99 5.47
N ILE A 183 9.41 -4.26 5.87
CA ILE A 183 9.66 -3.91 7.27
C ILE A 183 8.50 -3.07 7.83
N VAL A 184 8.04 -2.06 7.09
CA VAL A 184 6.89 -1.22 7.49
C VAL A 184 5.61 -2.03 7.62
N LEU A 185 5.32 -2.91 6.66
CA LEU A 185 4.11 -3.74 6.70
C LEU A 185 4.14 -4.72 7.86
N ASN A 186 5.28 -5.39 8.10
CA ASN A 186 5.43 -6.29 9.23
C ASN A 186 5.20 -5.59 10.58
N GLU A 187 5.71 -4.36 10.72
CA GLU A 187 5.48 -3.52 11.90
C GLU A 187 4.00 -3.17 12.07
N LEU A 188 3.31 -2.78 10.99
CA LEU A 188 1.87 -2.49 11.04
C LEU A 188 1.04 -3.73 11.41
N HIS A 189 1.41 -4.91 10.92
CA HIS A 189 0.76 -6.17 11.31
C HIS A 189 0.99 -6.43 12.81
N ALA A 190 2.22 -6.30 13.30
CA ALA A 190 2.52 -6.47 14.73
C ALA A 190 1.72 -5.50 15.62
N GLN A 191 1.53 -4.24 15.18
CA GLN A 191 0.69 -3.28 15.90
C GLN A 191 -0.79 -3.68 15.92
N SER A 192 -1.32 -4.26 14.84
CA SER A 192 -2.72 -4.72 14.78
C SER A 192 -3.01 -5.92 15.70
N GLU A 193 -2.00 -6.75 15.97
CA GLU A 193 -2.10 -7.92 16.86
C GLU A 193 -1.92 -7.55 18.35
N GLY A 194 -1.70 -6.27 18.67
CA GLY A 194 -1.48 -5.80 20.03
C GLY A 194 -0.03 -5.93 20.51
N GLY A 195 0.95 -5.96 19.60
CA GLY A 195 2.36 -5.93 19.94
C GLY A 195 2.73 -4.68 20.76
N PRO A 196 3.63 -4.79 21.76
CA PRO A 196 3.99 -3.67 22.62
C PRO A 196 4.76 -2.57 21.86
N LEU A 197 4.46 -1.31 22.23
CA LEU A 197 5.16 -0.09 21.79
C LEU A 197 6.57 0.04 22.39
#